data_AF-R1IHP7-F1
#
_entry.id   AF-R1IHP7-F1
#
_cell.length_a   1.000
_cell.length_b   1.000
_cell.length_c   1.000
_cell.angle_alpha   90.00
_cell.angle_beta   90.00
_cell.angle_gamma   90.00
#
_symmetry.space_group_name_H-M   'P 1'
#
loop_
_entity.id
_entity.type
_entity.pdbx_description
1 polymer ?
#
loop_
_entity_poly.entity_id
_entity_poly.type
_entity_poly.pdbx_seq_one_letter_code
_entity_poly.pdbx_strand_id
1 'polypeptide(L)'
;MAFGGEPVSGAGRAALLAGWDGRVLRSVAVTFLDPMMLLPPSVPAGGLSLRRPTPLRLAWAGTLGRSRYAGAALLIALAVVVAHIAVPTVPGAVLIGLGGYLALTPFGAGLGELWRNPGRRRWLGSADRELVLAHGLVLGGVGLVWTAALVVVTLAGGTSFAATAWLAVPLSVLSILRTVTRTAVDYANPGFVDTPMGPMPANLTRQLFRGLDLLLVGIALLAAAV
;
A
#
# COMPACT_ATOMS: atom_id res chain seq x y z
N MET A 1 2.15 27.12 1.24
CA MET A 1 3.53 26.72 0.90
C MET A 1 3.56 26.35 -0.58
N ALA A 2 4.28 27.14 -1.38
CA ALA A 2 4.38 26.94 -2.82
C ALA A 2 5.45 25.88 -3.12
N PHE A 3 5.05 24.74 -3.70
CA PHE A 3 5.99 23.74 -4.20
C PHE A 3 6.48 24.17 -5.59
N GLY A 4 7.63 24.85 -5.62
CA GLY A 4 8.36 25.16 -6.85
C GLY A 4 8.99 23.90 -7.42
N GLY A 5 8.33 23.30 -8.41
CA GLY A 5 8.98 22.40 -9.36
C GLY A 5 9.33 23.19 -10.62
N GLU A 6 10.50 22.93 -11.21
CA GLU A 6 10.88 23.55 -12.47
C GLU A 6 9.78 23.35 -13.53
N PRO A 7 9.49 24.37 -14.36
CA PRO A 7 8.56 24.22 -15.46
C PRO A 7 9.08 23.12 -16.39
N VAL A 8 8.30 22.05 -16.56
CA VAL A 8 8.63 20.96 -17.47
C VAL A 8 8.54 21.51 -18.89
N SER A 9 9.65 22.04 -19.42
CA SER A 9 9.78 22.49 -20.79
C SER A 9 9.61 21.28 -21.71
N GLY A 10 8.39 21.10 -22.24
CA GLY A 10 8.03 19.96 -23.09
C GLY A 10 6.79 19.16 -22.64
N ALA A 11 6.16 19.50 -21.51
CA ALA A 11 4.92 18.84 -21.10
C ALA A 11 3.73 19.28 -21.98
N GLY A 12 3.26 18.38 -22.84
CA GLY A 12 2.02 18.58 -23.60
C GLY A 12 0.78 18.73 -22.70
N ARG A 13 -0.32 19.25 -23.25
CA ARG A 13 -1.59 19.49 -22.52
C ARG A 13 -2.05 18.29 -21.67
N ALA A 14 -1.93 17.07 -22.18
CA ALA A 14 -2.34 15.86 -21.47
C ALA A 14 -1.53 15.64 -20.17
N ALA A 15 -0.22 15.91 -20.20
CA ALA A 15 0.64 15.79 -19.02
C ALA A 15 0.31 16.86 -17.97
N LEU A 16 0.03 18.10 -18.41
CA LEU A 16 -0.38 19.18 -17.53
C LEU A 16 -1.73 18.90 -16.84
N LEU A 17 -2.71 18.39 -17.59
CA LEU A 17 -4.02 18.00 -17.04
C LEU A 17 -3.89 16.84 -16.05
N ALA A 18 -3.16 15.79 -16.40
CA ALA A 18 -2.91 14.66 -15.49
C ALA A 18 -2.22 15.11 -14.19
N GLY A 19 -1.28 16.07 -14.28
CA GLY A 19 -0.62 16.67 -13.12
C GLY A 19 -1.57 17.50 -12.27
N TRP A 20 -2.47 18.28 -12.88
CA TRP A 20 -3.51 19.03 -12.18
C TRP A 20 -4.49 18.10 -11.47
N ASP A 21 -5.03 17.12 -12.18
CA ASP A 21 -5.97 16.14 -11.62
C ASP A 21 -5.36 15.40 -10.44
N GLY A 22 -4.09 14.97 -10.55
CA GLY A 22 -3.37 14.35 -9.44
C GLY A 22 -3.14 15.27 -8.24
N ARG A 23 -3.07 16.60 -8.43
CA ARG A 23 -2.98 17.56 -7.30
C ARG A 23 -4.35 17.77 -6.64
N VAL A 24 -5.39 17.97 -7.44
CA VAL A 24 -6.77 18.11 -6.94
C VAL A 24 -7.17 16.86 -6.16
N LEU A 25 -6.91 15.68 -6.71
CA LEU A 25 -7.26 14.40 -6.10
C LEU A 25 -6.52 14.19 -4.78
N ARG A 26 -5.25 14.61 -4.65
CA ARG A 26 -4.51 14.61 -3.38
C ARG A 26 -5.06 15.61 -2.36
N SER A 27 -5.41 16.82 -2.81
CA SER A 27 -6.05 17.83 -1.95
C SER A 27 -7.37 17.30 -1.38
N VAL A 28 -8.23 16.74 -2.24
CA VAL A 28 -9.50 16.12 -1.85
C VAL A 28 -9.25 14.93 -0.92
N ALA A 29 -8.30 14.05 -1.25
CA ALA A 29 -7.95 12.90 -0.42
C ALA A 29 -7.57 13.30 1.01
N VAL A 30 -6.74 14.34 1.16
CA VAL A 30 -6.33 14.86 2.47
C VAL A 30 -7.51 15.51 3.19
N THR A 31 -8.30 16.32 2.48
CA THR A 31 -9.46 17.04 3.04
C THR A 31 -10.52 16.07 3.58
N PHE A 32 -10.77 14.96 2.88
CA PHE A 32 -11.74 13.95 3.27
C PHE A 32 -11.13 12.77 4.03
N LEU A 33 -9.84 12.84 4.39
CA LEU A 33 -9.11 11.76 5.08
C LEU A 33 -9.32 10.40 4.41
N ASP A 34 -9.35 10.36 3.07
CA ASP A 34 -9.43 9.14 2.29
C ASP A 34 -8.03 8.78 1.74
N PRO A 35 -7.15 8.13 2.53
CA PRO A 35 -5.81 7.73 2.08
C PRO A 35 -5.84 6.79 0.88
N MET A 36 -6.97 6.13 0.60
CA MET A 36 -7.08 5.30 -0.59
C MET A 36 -7.11 6.14 -1.87
N MET A 37 -7.46 7.43 -1.80
CA MET A 37 -7.39 8.34 -2.96
C MET A 37 -5.94 8.75 -3.24
N LEU A 38 -5.04 8.59 -2.28
CA LEU A 38 -3.61 8.78 -2.48
C LEU A 38 -2.92 7.57 -3.14
N LEU A 39 -3.66 6.46 -3.31
CA LEU A 39 -3.09 5.29 -3.98
C LEU A 39 -2.71 5.65 -5.43
N PRO A 40 -1.54 5.19 -5.89
CA PRO A 40 -1.03 5.62 -7.17
C PRO A 40 -1.87 5.04 -8.32
N PRO A 41 -2.17 5.84 -9.35
CA PRO A 41 -2.88 5.36 -10.53
C PRO A 41 -1.99 4.40 -11.33
N SER A 42 -2.56 3.34 -11.90
CA SER A 42 -1.82 2.46 -12.82
C SER A 42 -1.58 3.11 -14.18
N VAL A 43 -0.41 2.86 -14.78
CA VAL A 43 -0.21 3.03 -16.23
C VAL A 43 -1.00 1.94 -16.97
N PRO A 44 -1.49 2.20 -18.19
CA PRO A 44 -2.01 1.15 -19.05
C PRO A 44 -1.00 0.00 -19.19
N ALA A 45 -1.32 -1.16 -18.63
CA ALA A 45 -0.59 -2.40 -18.83
C ALA A 45 -1.14 -3.04 -20.12
N GLY A 46 -0.59 -2.66 -21.27
CA GLY A 46 -1.05 -3.13 -22.58
C GLY A 46 -0.92 -4.65 -22.77
N GLY A 47 -1.60 -5.18 -23.80
CA GLY A 47 -1.38 -6.53 -24.34
C GLY A 47 -1.94 -7.72 -23.53
N LEU A 48 -2.30 -7.53 -22.26
CA LEU A 48 -2.84 -8.61 -21.44
C LEU A 48 -4.31 -8.87 -21.75
N SER A 49 -4.60 -10.03 -22.33
CA SER A 49 -5.97 -10.50 -22.50
C SER A 49 -6.60 -10.78 -21.13
N LEU A 50 -7.68 -10.08 -20.79
CA LEU A 50 -8.49 -10.33 -19.58
C LEU A 50 -9.40 -11.56 -19.69
N ARG A 51 -9.25 -12.38 -20.76
CA ARG A 51 -9.87 -13.70 -20.85
C ARG A 51 -9.40 -14.58 -19.67
N ARG A 52 -10.24 -15.52 -19.23
CA ARG A 52 -10.05 -16.32 -18.01
C ARG A 52 -8.61 -16.86 -17.84
N PRO A 53 -8.05 -16.90 -16.61
CA PRO A 53 -8.64 -16.51 -15.33
C PRO A 53 -8.55 -14.99 -15.07
N THR A 54 -9.70 -14.33 -15.01
CA THR A 54 -9.83 -12.88 -14.95
C THR A 54 -9.29 -12.25 -13.66
N PRO A 55 -9.52 -12.81 -12.44
CA PRO A 55 -8.99 -12.24 -11.19
C PRO A 55 -7.47 -12.17 -11.12
N LEU A 56 -6.78 -13.26 -11.47
CA LEU A 56 -5.32 -13.34 -11.36
C LEU A 56 -4.62 -12.47 -12.41
N ARG A 57 -5.14 -12.48 -13.64
CA ARG A 57 -4.61 -11.61 -14.70
C ARG A 57 -4.84 -10.14 -14.40
N LEU A 58 -5.97 -9.80 -13.80
CA LEU A 58 -6.26 -8.43 -13.35
C LEU A 58 -5.32 -8.01 -12.21
N ALA A 59 -5.08 -8.89 -11.24
CA ALA A 59 -4.10 -8.64 -10.17
C ALA A 59 -2.69 -8.38 -10.72
N TRP A 60 -2.26 -9.20 -11.69
CA TRP A 60 -0.99 -9.01 -12.40
C TRP A 60 -0.94 -7.72 -13.19
N ALA A 61 -1.98 -7.42 -13.98
CA ALA A 61 -2.06 -6.18 -14.75
C ALA A 61 -2.02 -4.94 -13.84
N GLY A 62 -2.72 -4.98 -12.71
CA GLY A 62 -2.72 -3.91 -11.71
C GLY A 62 -1.36 -3.70 -11.04
N THR A 63 -0.61 -4.78 -10.83
CA THR A 63 0.75 -4.76 -10.28
C THR A 63 1.75 -4.25 -11.31
N LEU A 64 1.71 -4.78 -12.54
CA LEU A 64 2.59 -4.38 -13.65
C LEU A 64 2.38 -2.92 -14.07
N GLY A 65 1.14 -2.45 -14.09
CA GLY A 65 0.83 -1.03 -14.33
C GLY A 65 1.42 -0.09 -13.26
N ARG A 66 1.92 -0.64 -12.16
CA ARG A 66 2.57 0.09 -11.04
C ARG A 66 4.03 -0.31 -10.84
N SER A 67 4.64 -0.99 -11.81
CA SER A 67 6.07 -1.39 -11.77
C SER A 67 7.04 -0.22 -11.58
N ARG A 68 6.66 0.99 -11.99
CA ARG A 68 7.44 2.23 -11.74
C ARG A 68 7.73 2.50 -10.26
N TYR A 69 6.95 1.91 -9.34
CA TYR A 69 7.20 2.01 -7.90
C TYR A 69 8.22 0.99 -7.38
N ALA A 70 8.72 0.07 -8.21
CA ALA A 70 9.76 -0.89 -7.82
C ALA A 70 11.05 -0.20 -7.35
N GLY A 71 11.44 0.91 -8.00
CA GLY A 71 12.58 1.72 -7.56
C GLY A 71 12.37 2.31 -6.16
N ALA A 72 11.18 2.84 -5.88
CA ALA A 72 10.83 3.33 -4.55
C ALA A 72 10.81 2.20 -3.50
N ALA A 73 10.30 1.02 -3.86
CA ALA A 73 10.31 -0.15 -2.98
C ALA A 73 11.74 -0.60 -2.64
N LEU A 74 12.66 -0.54 -3.61
CA LEU A 74 14.09 -0.83 -3.39
C LEU A 74 14.74 0.23 -2.48
N LEU A 75 14.45 1.51 -2.70
CA LEU A 75 14.94 2.59 -1.82
C LEU A 75 14.42 2.43 -0.39
N ILE A 76 13.18 1.96 -0.21
CA ILE A 76 12.64 1.64 1.12
C ILE A 76 13.39 0.45 1.75
N ALA A 77 13.74 -0.59 0.99
CA ALA A 77 14.57 -1.68 1.51
C ALA A 77 15.94 -1.18 1.98
N LEU A 78 16.57 -0.28 1.22
CA LEU A 78 17.82 0.38 1.63
C LEU A 78 17.62 1.20 2.90
N ALA A 79 16.56 2.01 2.98
CA ALA A 79 16.25 2.81 4.15
C ALA A 79 16.02 1.95 5.40
N VAL A 80 15.36 0.79 5.27
CA VAL A 80 15.16 -0.16 6.36
C VAL A 80 16.49 -0.67 6.90
N VAL A 81 17.43 -1.06 6.03
CA VAL A 81 18.76 -1.54 6.45
C VAL A 81 19.59 -0.42 7.07
N VAL A 82 19.59 0.78 6.47
CA VAL A 82 20.27 1.95 7.05
C VAL A 82 19.71 2.28 8.43
N ALA A 83 18.39 2.25 8.61
CA ALA A 83 17.76 2.48 9.91
C ALA A 83 18.13 1.41 10.93
N HIS A 84 18.22 0.13 10.52
CA HIS A 84 18.65 -0.97 11.38
C HIS A 84 20.08 -0.79 11.89
N ILE A 85 20.98 -0.32 11.02
CA ILE A 85 22.37 -0.04 11.39
C ILE A 85 22.48 1.21 12.27
N ALA A 86 21.76 2.28 11.92
CA ALA A 86 21.86 3.57 12.61
C ALA A 86 21.14 3.59 13.96
N VAL A 87 20.06 2.82 14.11
CA VAL A 87 19.21 2.81 15.32
C VAL A 87 18.95 1.37 15.76
N PRO A 88 19.97 0.67 16.29
CA PRO A 88 19.87 -0.76 16.63
C PRO A 88 18.88 -1.05 17.78
N THR A 89 18.44 -0.02 18.51
CA THR A 89 17.43 -0.14 19.57
C THR A 89 16.01 -0.36 19.02
N VAL A 90 15.77 -0.10 17.73
CA VAL A 90 14.46 -0.35 17.12
C VAL A 90 14.35 -1.82 16.73
N PRO A 91 13.32 -2.55 17.19
CA PRO A 91 13.14 -3.95 16.82
C PRO A 91 13.04 -4.12 15.31
N GLY A 92 13.74 -5.11 14.75
CA GLY A 92 13.73 -5.39 13.32
C GLY A 92 12.33 -5.62 12.74
N ALA A 93 11.42 -6.21 13.52
CA ALA A 93 10.02 -6.41 13.13
C ALA A 93 9.30 -5.09 12.84
N VAL A 94 9.63 -4.01 13.57
CA VAL A 94 9.08 -2.66 13.34
C VAL A 94 9.58 -2.11 12.01
N LEU A 95 10.89 -2.17 11.77
CA LEU A 95 11.50 -1.65 10.55
C LEU A 95 11.02 -2.40 9.31
N ILE A 96 11.02 -3.75 9.34
CA ILE A 96 10.55 -4.59 8.24
C ILE A 96 9.04 -4.42 8.03
N GLY A 97 8.24 -4.36 9.10
CA GLY A 97 6.79 -4.23 8.99
C GLY A 97 6.36 -2.88 8.42
N LEU A 98 6.91 -1.77 8.92
CA LEU A 98 6.61 -0.45 8.38
C LEU A 98 7.17 -0.28 6.96
N GLY A 99 8.42 -0.72 6.72
CA GLY A 99 9.04 -0.67 5.41
C GLY A 99 8.28 -1.51 4.38
N GLY A 100 7.90 -2.73 4.74
CA GLY A 100 7.12 -3.64 3.90
C GLY A 100 5.73 -3.06 3.60
N TYR A 101 5.03 -2.53 4.59
CA TYR A 101 3.75 -1.86 4.37
C TYR A 101 3.86 -0.70 3.38
N LEU A 102 4.84 0.19 3.56
CA LEU A 102 5.05 1.34 2.68
C LEU A 102 5.48 0.92 1.26
N ALA A 103 6.40 -0.03 1.14
CA ALA A 103 6.93 -0.51 -0.13
C ALA A 103 5.87 -1.26 -0.96
N LEU A 104 5.00 -2.03 -0.31
CA LEU A 104 4.05 -2.92 -0.98
C LEU A 104 2.68 -2.28 -1.23
N THR A 105 2.31 -1.22 -0.48
CA THR A 105 1.01 -0.52 -0.62
C THR A 105 0.66 -0.12 -2.07
N PRO A 106 1.59 0.45 -2.87
CA PRO A 106 1.31 0.76 -4.27
C PRO A 106 0.78 -0.44 -5.07
N PHE A 107 1.29 -1.64 -4.83
CA PHE A 107 0.93 -2.84 -5.60
C PHE A 107 -0.42 -3.43 -5.17
N GLY A 108 -0.90 -3.13 -3.96
CA GLY A 108 -2.26 -3.47 -3.51
C GLY A 108 -3.36 -2.57 -4.08
N ALA A 109 -2.99 -1.44 -4.69
CA ALA A 109 -3.94 -0.38 -5.08
C ALA A 109 -5.00 -0.83 -6.10
N GLY A 110 -4.66 -1.76 -7.00
CA GLY A 110 -5.61 -2.28 -7.99
C GLY A 110 -6.84 -2.93 -7.35
N LEU A 111 -6.66 -3.64 -6.23
CA LEU A 111 -7.78 -4.19 -5.47
C LEU A 111 -8.62 -3.09 -4.84
N GLY A 112 -7.99 -2.03 -4.29
CA GLY A 112 -8.69 -0.89 -3.70
C GLY A 112 -9.57 -0.14 -4.70
N GLU A 113 -9.12 0.03 -5.94
CA GLU A 113 -9.91 0.64 -7.03
C GLU A 113 -11.16 -0.18 -7.39
N LEU A 114 -11.08 -1.51 -7.29
CA LEU A 114 -12.22 -2.39 -7.46
C LEU A 114 -13.14 -2.37 -6.23
N TRP A 115 -12.57 -2.36 -5.03
CA TRP A 115 -13.34 -2.49 -3.79
C TRP A 115 -14.24 -1.27 -3.51
N ARG A 116 -13.83 -0.11 -3.99
CA ARG A 116 -14.59 1.14 -3.91
C ARG A 116 -15.86 1.18 -4.75
N ASN A 117 -15.95 0.38 -5.81
CA ASN A 117 -17.09 0.40 -6.72
C ASN A 117 -17.68 -1.02 -6.86
N PRO A 118 -18.78 -1.33 -6.15
CA PRO A 118 -19.47 -2.62 -6.26
C PRO A 118 -19.91 -2.94 -7.70
N GLY A 119 -20.27 -1.92 -8.49
CA GLY A 119 -20.56 -2.07 -9.91
C GLY A 119 -19.41 -2.72 -10.67
N ARG A 120 -18.18 -2.20 -10.52
CA ARG A 120 -16.98 -2.74 -11.18
C ARG A 120 -16.74 -4.21 -10.84
N ARG A 121 -16.94 -4.61 -9.57
CA ARG A 121 -16.78 -6.02 -9.17
C ARG A 121 -17.84 -6.92 -9.80
N ARG A 122 -19.10 -6.46 -9.86
CA ARG A 122 -20.20 -7.21 -10.50
C ARG A 122 -19.94 -7.49 -11.97
N TRP A 123 -19.33 -6.56 -12.69
CA TRP A 123 -18.96 -6.73 -14.10
C TRP A 123 -17.87 -7.78 -14.34
N LEU A 124 -17.06 -8.13 -13.33
CA LEU A 124 -15.99 -9.14 -13.47
C LEU A 124 -16.51 -10.59 -13.43
N GLY A 125 -17.72 -10.82 -12.90
CA GLY A 125 -18.32 -12.15 -12.81
C GLY A 125 -17.56 -13.14 -11.91
N SER A 126 -16.72 -12.64 -11.00
CA SER A 126 -15.96 -13.45 -10.03
C SER A 126 -16.42 -13.20 -8.61
N ALA A 127 -16.24 -14.17 -7.72
CA ALA A 127 -16.57 -14.00 -6.31
C ALA A 127 -15.60 -13.01 -5.64
N ASP A 128 -16.09 -12.21 -4.69
CA ASP A 128 -15.28 -11.25 -3.93
C ASP A 128 -14.07 -11.94 -3.26
N ARG A 129 -14.26 -13.17 -2.74
CA ARG A 129 -13.18 -13.97 -2.15
C ARG A 129 -12.10 -14.33 -3.16
N GLU A 130 -12.47 -14.68 -4.40
CA GLU A 130 -11.51 -15.00 -5.46
C GLU A 130 -10.67 -13.78 -5.83
N LEU A 131 -11.29 -12.60 -5.90
CA LEU A 131 -10.58 -11.35 -6.17
C LEU A 131 -9.55 -11.05 -5.08
N VAL A 132 -9.95 -11.15 -3.81
CA VAL A 132 -9.05 -10.92 -2.67
C VAL A 132 -7.90 -11.93 -2.66
N LEU A 133 -8.19 -13.22 -2.86
CA LEU A 133 -7.17 -14.26 -2.89
C LEU A 133 -6.21 -14.07 -4.07
N ALA A 134 -6.71 -13.79 -5.27
CA ALA A 134 -5.86 -13.59 -6.44
C ALA A 134 -4.93 -12.37 -6.28
N HIS A 135 -5.44 -11.25 -5.77
CA HIS A 135 -4.61 -10.07 -5.48
C HIS A 135 -3.68 -10.32 -4.31
N GLY A 136 -4.12 -11.05 -3.29
CA GLY A 136 -3.28 -11.44 -2.16
C GLY A 136 -2.13 -12.35 -2.56
N LEU A 137 -2.34 -13.29 -3.48
CA LEU A 137 -1.29 -14.14 -4.03
C LEU A 137 -0.26 -13.33 -4.82
N VAL A 138 -0.70 -12.43 -5.70
CA VAL A 138 0.21 -11.57 -6.46
C VAL A 138 0.97 -10.62 -5.53
N LEU A 139 0.29 -9.98 -4.58
CA LEU A 139 0.91 -9.10 -3.60
C LEU A 139 1.89 -9.86 -2.69
N GLY A 140 1.56 -11.09 -2.29
CA GLY A 140 2.46 -11.99 -1.58
C GLY A 140 3.72 -12.31 -2.39
N GLY A 141 3.56 -12.57 -3.70
CA GLY A 141 4.69 -12.75 -4.62
C GLY A 141 5.59 -11.50 -4.71
N VAL A 142 5.01 -10.30 -4.81
CA VAL A 142 5.76 -9.03 -4.76
C VAL A 142 6.45 -8.87 -3.40
N GLY A 143 5.79 -9.27 -2.31
CA GLY A 143 6.37 -9.29 -0.96
C GLY A 143 7.60 -10.21 -0.87
N LEU A 144 7.57 -11.38 -1.49
CA LEU A 144 8.73 -12.28 -1.56
C LEU A 144 9.88 -11.67 -2.37
N VAL A 145 9.58 -11.03 -3.51
CA VAL A 145 10.59 -10.32 -4.31
C VAL A 145 11.23 -9.18 -3.50
N TRP A 146 10.42 -8.40 -2.80
CA TRP A 146 10.92 -7.33 -1.93
C TRP A 146 11.74 -7.89 -0.75
N THR A 147 11.32 -9.01 -0.16
CA THR A 147 12.08 -9.71 0.88
C THR A 147 13.44 -10.15 0.36
N ALA A 148 13.50 -10.73 -0.83
CA ALA A 148 14.76 -11.13 -1.46
C ALA A 148 15.68 -9.92 -1.68
N ALA A 149 15.14 -8.80 -2.17
CA ALA A 149 15.89 -7.55 -2.30
C ALA A 149 16.40 -7.06 -0.93
N LEU A 150 15.55 -7.08 0.09
CA LEU A 150 15.94 -6.69 1.45
C LEU A 150 17.04 -7.59 2.00
N VAL A 151 16.97 -8.91 1.80
CA VAL A 151 18.03 -9.85 2.18
C VAL A 151 19.35 -9.50 1.50
N VAL A 152 19.34 -9.26 0.19
CA VAL A 152 20.55 -8.87 -0.56
C VAL A 152 21.16 -7.59 0.03
N VAL A 153 20.35 -6.56 0.28
CA VAL A 153 20.82 -5.29 0.86
C VAL A 153 21.34 -5.49 2.29
N THR A 154 20.66 -6.31 3.08
CA THR A 154 21.04 -6.62 4.48
C THR A 154 22.39 -7.33 4.52
N LEU A 155 22.61 -8.31 3.64
CA LEU A 155 23.89 -9.02 3.50
C LEU A 155 25.00 -8.09 3.00
N ALA A 156 24.73 -7.23 2.01
CA ALA A 156 25.68 -6.24 1.53
C ALA A 156 26.09 -5.22 2.61
N GLY A 157 25.17 -4.91 3.53
CA GLY A 157 25.42 -4.08 4.70
C GLY A 157 26.14 -4.80 5.86
N GLY A 158 26.46 -6.09 5.72
CA GLY A 158 27.15 -6.87 6.75
C GLY A 158 26.35 -7.08 8.04
N THR A 159 25.01 -7.01 7.96
CA THR A 159 24.11 -7.14 9.11
C THR A 159 23.10 -8.27 8.90
N SER A 160 22.25 -8.52 9.90
CA SER A 160 21.16 -9.47 9.81
C SER A 160 19.99 -9.05 10.71
N PHE A 161 18.79 -9.52 10.36
CA PHE A 161 17.60 -9.42 11.19
C PHE A 161 17.31 -10.76 11.85
N ALA A 162 16.70 -10.73 13.05
CA ALA A 162 16.20 -11.92 13.71
C ALA A 162 15.22 -12.70 12.80
N ALA A 163 15.23 -14.03 12.87
CA ALA A 163 14.41 -14.89 12.02
C ALA A 163 12.91 -14.57 12.14
N THR A 164 12.43 -14.24 13.34
CA THR A 164 11.03 -13.87 13.63
C THR A 164 10.62 -12.54 12.99
N ALA A 165 11.55 -11.59 12.80
CA ALA A 165 11.26 -10.28 12.22
C ALA A 165 10.75 -10.39 10.77
N TRP A 166 11.16 -11.44 10.04
CA TRP A 166 10.72 -11.68 8.67
C TRP A 166 9.22 -12.01 8.57
N LEU A 167 8.57 -12.44 9.66
CA LEU A 167 7.11 -12.60 9.73
C LEU A 167 6.36 -11.26 9.59
N ALA A 168 7.05 -10.13 9.74
CA ALA A 168 6.47 -8.81 9.50
C ALA A 168 6.13 -8.57 8.02
N VAL A 169 6.75 -9.29 7.07
CA VAL A 169 6.41 -9.19 5.64
C VAL A 169 5.01 -9.75 5.33
N PRO A 170 4.68 -11.03 5.63
CA PRO A 170 3.33 -11.52 5.41
C PRO A 170 2.29 -10.75 6.22
N LEU A 171 2.65 -10.27 7.43
CA LEU A 171 1.80 -9.37 8.21
C LEU A 171 1.50 -8.07 7.44
N SER A 172 2.49 -7.47 6.79
CA SER A 172 2.33 -6.27 5.96
C SER A 172 1.39 -6.52 4.78
N VAL A 173 1.55 -7.66 4.10
CA VAL A 173 0.66 -8.07 2.99
C VAL A 173 -0.79 -8.20 3.48
N LEU A 174 -1.02 -8.91 4.58
CA LEU A 174 -2.36 -9.07 5.16
C LEU A 174 -2.95 -7.72 5.60
N SER A 175 -2.14 -6.86 6.18
CA SER A 175 -2.52 -5.51 6.59
C SER A 175 -2.94 -4.68 5.39
N ILE A 176 -2.17 -4.69 4.29
CA ILE A 176 -2.51 -4.00 3.04
C ILE A 176 -3.81 -4.54 2.47
N LEU A 177 -3.99 -5.86 2.40
CA LEU A 177 -5.24 -6.46 1.91
C LEU A 177 -6.44 -5.98 2.72
N ARG A 178 -6.30 -5.91 4.06
CA ARG A 178 -7.34 -5.41 4.94
C ARG A 178 -7.59 -3.90 4.78
N THR A 179 -6.55 -3.12 4.51
CA THR A 179 -6.64 -1.68 4.20
C THR A 179 -7.39 -1.44 2.89
N VAL A 180 -6.99 -2.11 1.80
CA VAL A 180 -7.55 -1.86 0.46
C VAL A 180 -8.94 -2.47 0.26
N THR A 181 -9.33 -3.44 1.09
CA THR A 181 -10.69 -4.03 1.10
C THR A 181 -11.63 -3.40 2.13
N ARG A 182 -11.29 -2.21 2.63
CA ARG A 182 -12.19 -1.46 3.52
C ARG A 182 -13.47 -1.02 2.78
N THR A 183 -14.55 -0.90 3.53
CA THR A 183 -15.81 -0.33 3.02
C THR A 183 -15.62 1.15 2.65
N ALA A 184 -16.50 1.67 1.80
CA ALA A 184 -16.54 3.11 1.52
C ALA A 184 -16.68 3.90 2.82
N VAL A 185 -16.16 5.14 2.82
CA VAL A 185 -16.18 6.00 3.99
C VAL A 185 -17.63 6.25 4.40
N ASP A 186 -17.96 5.89 5.63
CA ASP A 186 -19.30 6.12 6.20
C ASP A 186 -19.24 7.29 7.18
N TYR A 187 -19.92 8.37 6.82
CA TYR A 187 -20.05 9.57 7.65
C TYR A 187 -21.29 9.53 8.56
N ALA A 188 -22.10 8.46 8.50
CA ALA A 188 -23.22 8.28 9.42
C ALA A 188 -22.69 8.10 10.85
N ASN A 189 -23.36 8.77 11.80
CA ASN A 189 -22.74 9.20 13.04
C ASN A 189 -23.35 8.49 14.27
N PRO A 190 -22.73 7.41 14.78
CA PRO A 190 -23.11 6.82 16.07
C PRO A 190 -22.42 7.51 17.26
N GLY A 191 -21.49 8.44 17.02
CA GLY A 191 -20.74 9.16 18.06
C GLY A 191 -19.37 9.67 17.58
N PHE A 192 -18.77 10.57 18.35
CA PHE A 192 -17.44 11.13 18.10
C PHE A 192 -16.39 10.51 19.01
N VAL A 193 -15.16 10.39 18.51
CA VAL A 193 -13.98 9.97 19.26
C VAL A 193 -12.98 11.10 19.21
N ASP A 194 -12.46 11.49 20.36
CA ASP A 194 -11.39 12.49 20.42
C ASP A 194 -10.11 11.92 19.84
N THR A 195 -9.54 12.65 18.88
CA THR A 195 -8.23 12.33 18.31
C THR A 195 -7.30 13.52 18.51
N PRO A 196 -5.97 13.34 18.37
CA PRO A 196 -5.03 14.48 18.39
C PRO A 196 -5.31 15.56 17.34
N MET A 197 -6.11 15.24 16.31
CA MET A 197 -6.53 16.15 15.24
C MET A 197 -7.93 16.74 15.47
N GLY A 198 -8.52 16.53 16.66
CA GLY A 198 -9.89 16.92 17.00
C GLY A 198 -10.88 15.74 17.00
N PRO A 199 -12.14 15.99 17.38
CA PRO A 199 -13.18 14.96 17.41
C PRO A 199 -13.52 14.46 16.00
N MET A 200 -13.48 13.15 15.79
CA MET A 200 -13.81 12.49 14.51
C MET A 200 -14.95 11.49 14.70
N PRO A 201 -15.82 11.26 13.69
CA PRO A 201 -16.83 10.21 13.76
C PRO A 201 -16.21 8.84 14.03
N ALA A 202 -16.75 8.08 14.97
CA ALA A 202 -16.16 6.82 15.42
C ALA A 202 -15.98 5.80 14.27
N ASN A 203 -16.93 5.78 13.33
CA ASN A 203 -16.87 4.92 12.14
C ASN A 203 -15.72 5.31 11.21
N LEU A 204 -15.49 6.61 11.03
CA LEU A 204 -14.37 7.13 10.24
C LEU A 204 -13.04 6.70 10.85
N THR A 205 -12.88 6.86 12.17
CA THR A 205 -11.68 6.43 12.89
C THR A 205 -11.44 4.93 12.71
N ARG A 206 -12.46 4.10 12.91
CA ARG A 206 -12.37 2.65 12.71
C ARG A 206 -11.98 2.28 11.28
N GLN A 207 -12.53 2.98 10.28
CA GLN A 207 -12.24 2.72 8.86
C GLN A 207 -10.85 3.23 8.45
N LEU A 208 -10.35 4.28 9.07
CA LEU A 208 -9.02 4.84 8.83
C LEU A 208 -7.93 3.88 9.31
N PHE A 209 -8.10 3.31 10.51
CA PHE A 209 -7.13 2.38 11.10
C PHE A 209 -7.27 0.93 10.63
N ARG A 210 -8.31 0.58 9.87
CA ARG A 210 -8.49 -0.79 9.38
C ARG A 210 -7.31 -1.22 8.49
N GLY A 211 -6.63 -2.28 8.90
CA GLY A 211 -5.41 -2.81 8.30
C GLY A 211 -4.15 -2.34 9.03
N LEU A 212 -4.05 -1.04 9.32
CA LEU A 212 -2.97 -0.50 10.18
C LEU A 212 -3.04 -1.04 11.61
N ASP A 213 -4.24 -1.26 12.13
CA ASP A 213 -4.48 -1.91 13.42
C ASP A 213 -3.82 -3.31 13.48
N LEU A 214 -4.02 -4.13 12.44
CA LEU A 214 -3.38 -5.45 12.33
C LEU A 214 -1.85 -5.32 12.27
N LEU A 215 -1.34 -4.37 11.50
CA LEU A 215 0.09 -4.14 11.37
C LEU A 215 0.70 -3.76 12.73
N LEU A 216 0.14 -2.77 13.41
CA LEU A 216 0.66 -2.25 14.67
C LEU A 216 0.63 -3.30 15.78
N VAL A 217 -0.50 -4.01 15.93
CA VAL A 217 -0.62 -5.09 16.92
C VAL A 217 0.32 -6.24 16.60
N GLY A 218 0.37 -6.67 15.33
CA GLY A 218 1.24 -7.77 14.92
C GLY A 218 2.73 -7.44 15.06
N ILE A 219 3.15 -6.22 14.73
CA ILE A 219 4.52 -5.74 14.95
C ILE A 219 4.83 -5.72 16.45
N ALA A 220 3.92 -5.22 17.29
CA ALA A 220 4.15 -5.17 18.73
C ALA A 220 4.34 -6.58 19.32
N LEU A 221 3.52 -7.55 18.88
CA LEU A 221 3.67 -8.95 19.29
C LEU A 221 4.97 -9.57 18.79
N LEU A 222 5.35 -9.33 17.52
CA LEU A 222 6.61 -9.83 16.96
C LEU A 222 7.83 -9.19 17.64
N ALA A 223 7.75 -7.91 17.99
CA ALA A 223 8.81 -7.19 18.69
C ALA A 223 8.95 -7.66 20.15
N ALA A 224 7.86 -8.04 20.81
CA ALA A 224 7.89 -8.58 22.17
C ALA A 224 8.35 -10.05 22.24
N ALA A 225 8.38 -10.75 21.10
CA ALA A 225 8.82 -12.15 21.00
C ALA A 225 10.32 -12.31 20.71
N VAL A 226 11.07 -11.19 20.64
CA VAL A 226 12.53 -11.12 20.41
C VAL A 226 13.20 -10.57 21.66
#